data_AF-A0A392RAX7-F1
#
_entry.id   AF-A0A392RAX7-F1
#
_cell.length_a   1.000
_cell.length_b   1.000
_cell.length_c   1.000
_cell.angle_alpha   90.00
_cell.angle_beta   90.00
_cell.angle_gamma   90.00
#
_symmetry.space_group_name_H-M   'P 1'
#
loop_
_entity.id
_entity.type
_entity.pdbx_description
1 polymer ?
#
loop_
_entity_poly.entity_id
_entity_poly.type
_entity_poly.pdbx_seq_one_letter_code
_entity_poly.pdbx_strand_id
1 'polypeptide(L)'
;MPRPPLRRVIPTMSNRITNLGFPTIIFSPATYFLSGYLDKELASLLRLLWPFTDDQNLKRVLLLGVKFNFFNSFTNCQPKQFYNFLKYLRTPAGQYELRKITVLEKLEEHAAA
;
A
#
# COMPACT_ATOMS: atom_id res chain seq x y z
N MET A 1 -9.36 0.85 -14.90
CA MET A 1 -9.77 -0.50 -14.48
C MET A 1 -11.01 -0.47 -13.58
N PRO A 2 -11.90 -1.47 -13.65
CA PRO A 2 -13.01 -1.62 -12.72
C PRO A 2 -12.50 -1.89 -11.31
N ARG A 3 -13.21 -1.32 -10.34
CA ARG A 3 -12.93 -1.43 -8.90
C ARG A 3 -13.13 -2.89 -8.45
N PRO A 4 -12.15 -3.55 -7.81
CA PRO A 4 -12.33 -4.92 -7.34
C PRO A 4 -13.34 -4.98 -6.20
N PRO A 5 -14.04 -6.12 -6.03
CA PRO A 5 -14.84 -6.36 -4.83
C PRO A 5 -13.91 -6.42 -3.61
N LEU A 6 -14.33 -5.82 -2.49
CA LEU A 6 -13.52 -5.72 -1.27
C LEU A 6 -12.97 -7.07 -0.79
N ARG A 7 -13.75 -8.14 -0.95
CA ARG A 7 -13.37 -9.53 -0.61
C ARG A 7 -12.09 -10.02 -1.29
N ARG A 8 -11.70 -9.44 -2.44
CA ARG A 8 -10.49 -9.81 -3.18
C ARG A 8 -9.31 -8.88 -2.90
N VAL A 9 -9.54 -7.72 -2.27
CA VAL A 9 -8.49 -6.70 -2.11
C VAL A 9 -7.39 -7.17 -1.17
N ILE A 10 -7.75 -7.70 0.00
CA ILE A 10 -6.76 -8.21 0.97
C ILE A 10 -5.89 -9.30 0.36
N PRO A 11 -6.41 -10.43 -0.18
CA PRO A 11 -5.57 -11.51 -0.69
C PRO A 11 -4.72 -11.08 -1.90
N THR A 12 -5.24 -10.24 -2.80
CA THR A 12 -4.45 -9.77 -3.95
C THR A 12 -3.34 -8.82 -3.49
N MET A 13 -3.64 -7.85 -2.65
CA MET A 13 -2.64 -6.88 -2.20
C MET A 13 -1.64 -7.49 -1.23
N SER A 14 -2.05 -8.42 -0.36
CA SER A 14 -1.14 -9.12 0.54
C SER A 14 -0.07 -9.87 -0.25
N ASN A 15 -0.45 -10.61 -1.29
CA ASN A 15 0.52 -11.35 -2.12
C ASN A 15 1.52 -10.41 -2.78
N ARG A 16 1.05 -9.31 -3.39
CA ARG A 16 1.95 -8.34 -4.04
C ARG A 16 2.89 -7.66 -3.03
N ILE A 17 2.36 -7.21 -1.90
CA ILE A 17 3.14 -6.48 -0.90
C ILE A 17 4.12 -7.41 -0.17
N THR A 18 3.76 -8.66 0.07
CA THR A 18 4.67 -9.67 0.66
C THR A 18 5.77 -10.09 -0.30
N ASN A 19 5.49 -10.19 -1.61
CA ASN A 19 6.53 -10.40 -2.63
C ASN A 19 7.55 -9.25 -2.68
N LEU A 20 7.15 -8.04 -2.29
CA LEU A 20 8.05 -6.89 -2.15
C LEU A 20 8.87 -6.92 -0.85
N GLY A 21 8.67 -7.92 0.02
CA GLY A 21 9.46 -8.15 1.22
C GLY A 21 8.78 -7.76 2.54
N PHE A 22 7.49 -7.42 2.53
CA PHE A 22 6.75 -7.19 3.77
C PHE A 22 6.38 -8.51 4.47
N PRO A 23 6.35 -8.55 5.82
CA PRO A 23 5.89 -9.71 6.57
C PRO A 23 4.44 -10.10 6.25
N THR A 24 4.20 -11.38 5.98
CA THR A 24 2.86 -11.94 5.74
C THR A 24 1.92 -11.77 6.93
N ILE A 25 2.47 -11.73 8.16
CA ILE A 25 1.71 -11.59 9.41
C ILE A 25 0.88 -10.30 9.46
N ILE A 26 1.29 -9.24 8.76
CA ILE A 26 0.56 -7.97 8.64
C ILE A 26 -0.83 -8.19 8.01
N PHE A 27 -1.00 -9.22 7.19
CA PHE A 27 -2.26 -9.50 6.50
C PHE A 27 -3.06 -10.63 7.17
N SER A 28 -2.61 -11.14 8.32
CA SER A 28 -3.34 -12.14 9.09
C SER A 28 -4.56 -11.51 9.80
N PRO A 29 -5.76 -12.12 9.71
CA PRO A 29 -6.95 -11.68 10.41
C PRO A 29 -6.72 -11.38 11.89
N ALA A 30 -6.05 -12.28 12.61
CA ALA A 30 -5.74 -12.08 14.02
C ALA A 30 -4.95 -10.78 14.26
N THR A 31 -4.04 -10.42 13.36
CA THR A 31 -3.14 -9.28 13.54
C THR A 31 -3.84 -7.94 13.32
N TYR A 32 -4.61 -7.81 12.24
CA TYR A 32 -5.31 -6.56 11.98
C TYR A 32 -6.57 -6.40 12.85
N PHE A 33 -7.22 -7.49 13.28
CA PHE A 33 -8.28 -7.43 14.29
C PHE A 33 -7.75 -6.91 15.64
N LEU A 34 -6.59 -7.39 16.11
CA LEU A 34 -5.95 -6.85 17.32
C LEU A 34 -5.55 -5.37 17.18
N SER A 35 -5.37 -4.90 15.95
CA SER A 35 -5.09 -3.50 15.65
C SER A 35 -6.36 -2.65 15.44
N GLY A 36 -7.54 -3.24 15.66
CA GLY A 36 -8.83 -2.57 15.61
C GLY A 36 -9.42 -2.40 14.21
N TYR A 37 -8.98 -3.19 13.23
CA TYR A 37 -9.53 -3.14 11.87
C TYR A 37 -10.37 -4.37 11.57
N LEU A 38 -11.54 -4.19 10.97
CA LEU A 38 -12.29 -5.25 10.31
C LEU A 38 -11.79 -5.47 8.87
N ASP A 39 -12.13 -6.60 8.24
CA ASP A 39 -11.76 -6.91 6.85
C ASP A 39 -12.10 -5.78 5.89
N LYS A 40 -13.30 -5.22 6.02
CA LYS A 40 -13.77 -4.11 5.18
C LYS A 40 -12.90 -2.86 5.31
N GLU A 41 -12.36 -2.62 6.50
CA GLU A 41 -11.58 -1.41 6.82
C GLU A 41 -10.16 -1.55 6.29
N LEU A 42 -9.53 -2.72 6.52
CA LEU A 42 -8.23 -3.03 5.94
C LEU A 42 -8.30 -3.07 4.42
N ALA A 43 -9.30 -3.74 3.84
CA ALA A 43 -9.52 -3.75 2.38
C ALA A 43 -9.67 -2.32 1.83
N SER A 44 -10.40 -1.47 2.53
CA SER A 44 -10.57 -0.07 2.14
C SER A 44 -9.26 0.72 2.22
N LEU A 45 -8.38 0.42 3.16
CA LEU A 45 -7.04 1.04 3.25
C LEU A 45 -6.13 0.56 2.13
N LEU A 46 -6.07 -0.75 1.89
CA LEU A 46 -5.27 -1.35 0.83
C LEU A 46 -5.72 -0.94 -0.57
N ARG A 47 -6.99 -0.58 -0.74
CA ARG A 47 -7.54 -0.10 -2.01
C ARG A 47 -6.86 1.16 -2.54
N LEU A 48 -6.23 1.97 -1.67
CA LEU A 48 -5.45 3.15 -2.09
C LEU A 48 -4.28 2.76 -2.99
N LEU A 49 -3.77 1.55 -2.83
CA LEU A 49 -2.64 1.01 -3.58
C LEU A 49 -3.09 0.29 -4.86
N TRP A 50 -4.39 0.07 -5.05
CA TRP A 50 -4.93 -0.66 -6.19
C TRP A 50 -4.60 -0.06 -7.57
N PRO A 51 -4.57 1.27 -7.75
CA PRO A 51 -4.24 1.86 -9.05
C PRO A 51 -2.82 1.51 -9.55
N PHE A 52 -1.90 1.17 -8.64
CA PHE A 52 -0.51 0.85 -8.99
C PHE A 52 -0.43 -0.63 -9.39
N THR A 53 -0.77 -0.91 -10.64
CA THR A 53 -0.81 -2.28 -11.18
C THR A 53 0.57 -2.87 -11.41
N ASP A 54 1.56 -2.02 -11.67
CA ASP A 54 2.96 -2.41 -11.74
C ASP A 54 3.59 -2.51 -10.35
N ASP A 55 4.43 -3.52 -10.15
CA ASP A 55 5.11 -3.78 -8.88
C ASP A 55 6.23 -2.78 -8.60
N GLN A 56 6.86 -2.17 -9.62
CA GLN A 56 7.84 -1.09 -9.39
C GLN A 56 7.13 0.16 -8.87
N ASN A 57 6.00 0.54 -9.46
CA ASN A 57 5.22 1.68 -8.97
C ASN A 57 4.60 1.42 -7.60
N LEU A 58 4.11 0.22 -7.33
CA LEU A 58 3.69 -0.18 -5.98
C LEU A 58 4.86 -0.06 -4.98
N LYS A 59 6.05 -0.53 -5.35
CA LYS A 59 7.26 -0.41 -4.52
C LYS A 59 7.62 1.05 -4.26
N ARG A 60 7.56 1.94 -5.27
CA ARG A 60 7.80 3.39 -5.10
C ARG A 60 6.84 4.01 -4.09
N VAL A 61 5.56 3.63 -4.12
CA VAL A 61 4.57 4.08 -3.12
C VAL A 61 4.94 3.56 -1.73
N LEU A 62 5.27 2.28 -1.58
CA LEU A 62 5.63 1.70 -0.29
C LEU A 62 6.93 2.29 0.29
N LEU A 63 7.87 2.71 -0.57
CA LEU A 63 9.09 3.41 -0.16
C LEU A 63 8.80 4.78 0.48
N LEU A 64 7.63 5.39 0.25
CA LEU A 64 7.22 6.58 0.99
C LEU A 64 7.13 6.31 2.49
N GLY A 65 6.75 5.09 2.90
CA GLY A 65 6.73 4.71 4.31
C GLY A 65 8.12 4.71 4.95
N VAL A 66 9.16 4.38 4.18
CA VAL A 66 10.56 4.53 4.60
C VAL A 66 10.97 6.00 4.63
N LYS A 67 10.71 6.73 3.54
CA LYS A 67 11.03 8.16 3.39
C LYS A 67 10.43 9.02 4.52
N PHE A 68 9.21 8.72 4.95
CA PHE A 68 8.51 9.43 6.01
C PHE A 68 8.65 8.77 7.38
N ASN A 69 9.59 7.85 7.55
CA ASN A 69 9.94 7.21 8.84
C ASN A 69 8.77 6.47 9.53
N PHE A 70 7.81 5.93 8.77
CA PHE A 70 6.81 5.02 9.34
C PHE A 70 7.45 3.68 9.74
N PHE A 71 8.43 3.21 8.95
CA PHE A 71 9.20 1.99 9.18
C PHE A 71 10.58 2.08 8.51
N ASN A 72 11.59 1.41 9.05
CA ASN A 72 12.97 1.50 8.56
C ASN A 72 13.23 0.65 7.30
N SER A 73 12.55 -0.50 7.20
CA SER A 73 12.66 -1.41 6.07
C SER A 73 11.33 -2.15 5.87
N PHE A 74 11.16 -2.77 4.71
CA PHE A 74 9.99 -3.59 4.42
C PHE A 74 9.96 -4.86 5.28
N THR A 75 11.11 -5.53 5.41
CA THR A 75 11.26 -6.81 6.12
C THR A 75 10.96 -6.72 7.61
N ASN A 76 11.28 -5.60 8.25
CA ASN A 76 11.07 -5.39 9.69
C ASN A 76 9.83 -4.54 10.00
N CYS A 77 9.01 -4.28 8.98
CA CYS A 77 7.82 -3.44 9.15
C CYS A 77 6.85 -4.09 10.13
N GLN A 78 6.52 -3.37 11.21
CA GLN A 78 5.56 -3.84 12.19
C GLN A 78 4.12 -3.57 11.70
N PRO A 79 3.14 -4.44 12.03
CA PRO A 79 1.76 -4.25 11.57
C PRO A 79 1.20 -2.86 11.86
N LYS A 80 1.38 -2.35 13.08
CA LYS A 80 0.91 -1.01 13.48
C LYS A 80 1.55 0.12 12.65
N GLN A 81 2.83 0.01 12.33
CA GLN A 81 3.54 0.97 11.47
C GLN A 81 2.96 0.97 10.06
N PHE A 82 2.73 -0.22 9.51
CA PHE A 82 2.13 -0.37 8.19
C PHE A 82 0.72 0.22 8.11
N TYR A 83 -0.14 -0.04 9.09
CA TYR A 83 -1.50 0.52 9.09
C TYR A 83 -1.51 2.03 9.28
N ASN A 84 -0.60 2.56 10.10
CA ASN A 84 -0.43 4.01 10.26
C ASN A 84 0.02 4.66 8.95
N PHE A 85 0.92 4.02 8.21
CA PHE A 85 1.31 4.46 6.88
C PHE A 85 0.11 4.47 5.90
N LEU A 86 -0.69 3.39 5.86
CA LEU A 86 -1.89 3.34 5.02
C LEU A 86 -2.91 4.42 5.40
N LYS A 87 -3.05 4.74 6.69
CA LYS A 87 -3.87 5.86 7.17
C LYS A 87 -3.29 7.21 6.70
N TYR A 88 -1.98 7.39 6.78
CA TYR A 88 -1.31 8.59 6.28
C TYR A 88 -1.58 8.81 4.79
N LEU A 89 -1.57 7.75 3.97
CA LEU A 89 -1.89 7.85 2.55
C LEU A 89 -3.29 8.42 2.29
N ARG A 90 -4.24 8.35 3.24
CA ARG A 90 -5.56 8.98 3.11
C ARG A 90 -5.58 10.48 3.39
N THR A 91 -4.56 10.98 4.08
CA THR A 91 -4.47 12.41 4.38
C THR A 91 -4.21 13.23 3.10
N PRO A 92 -4.51 14.54 3.09
CA PRO A 92 -4.18 15.39 1.95
C PRO A 92 -2.70 15.33 1.54
N ALA A 93 -1.79 15.26 2.52
CA ALA A 93 -0.35 15.13 2.28
C ALA A 93 0.01 13.79 1.61
N GLY A 94 -0.54 12.69 2.12
CA GLY A 94 -0.34 11.36 1.51
C GLY A 94 -0.91 11.29 0.08
N GLN A 95 -2.10 11.83 -0.14
CA GLN A 95 -2.72 11.90 -1.47
C GLN A 95 -1.91 12.75 -2.45
N TYR A 96 -1.26 13.82 -1.97
CA TYR A 96 -0.37 14.63 -2.79
C TYR A 96 0.87 13.84 -3.24
N GLU A 97 1.49 13.06 -2.34
CA GLU A 97 2.64 12.21 -2.72
C GLU A 97 2.22 11.09 -3.69
N LEU A 98 1.04 10.48 -3.52
CA LEU A 98 0.51 9.50 -4.47
C LEU A 98 0.34 10.10 -5.87
N ARG A 99 -0.19 11.33 -5.96
CA ARG A 99 -0.34 12.03 -7.24
C ARG A 99 1.00 12.28 -7.93
N LYS A 100 2.05 12.63 -7.18
CA LYS A 100 3.40 12.79 -7.75
C LYS A 100 3.89 11.51 -8.42
N ILE A 101 3.71 10.37 -7.76
CA ILE A 101 4.12 9.07 -8.32
C ILE A 101 3.33 8.75 -9.59
N THR A 102 2.01 8.98 -9.60
CA THR A 102 1.19 8.78 -10.81
C THR A 102 1.56 9.74 -11.95
N VAL A 103 1.97 10.98 -11.66
CA VAL A 103 2.45 11.90 -12.70
C VAL A 103 3.79 11.43 -13.27
N LEU A 104 4.71 10.97 -12.43
CA LEU A 104 5.98 10.41 -12.88
C LEU A 104 5.78 9.18 -13.77
N GLU A 105 4.87 8.27 -13.39
CA GLU A 105 4.50 7.11 -14.19
C GLU A 105 4.03 7.50 -15.60
N LYS A 106 3.14 8.49 -15.72
CA LYS A 106 2.69 8.98 -17.04
C LYS A 106 3.81 9.61 -17.86
N LEU A 107 4.71 10.36 -17.23
CA LEU A 107 5.84 10.97 -17.92
C LEU A 107 6.82 9.91 -18.43
N GLU A 108 7.09 8.87 -17.64
CA GLU A 108 7.91 7.73 -18.02
C GLU A 108 7.27 6.93 -19.18
N GLU A 109 5.95 6.69 -19.14
CA GLU A 109 5.21 6.06 -20.24
C GLU A 109 5.32 6.87 -21.55
N HIS A 110 5.19 8.20 -21.48
CA HIS A 110 5.31 9.08 -22.66
C HIS A 110 6.74 9.20 -23.18
N ALA A 111 7.76 9.05 -22.33
CA ALA A 111 9.17 9.08 -22.76
C ALA A 111 9.64 7.77 -23.38
N ALA A 112 8.94 6.66 -23.11
CA ALA A 112 9.24 5.33 -23.64
C ALA A 112 8.42 4.96 -24.91
N ALA A 113 7.54 5.85 -25.37
CA ALA A 113 6.72 5.70 -26.58
C ALA A 113 7.31 6.50 -27.75
#